data_AF-A0AAE0PSH6-F1
#
_entry.id   AF-A0AAE0PSH6-F1
#
_cell.length_a   1.000
_cell.length_b   1.000
_cell.length_c   1.000
_cell.angle_alpha   90.00
_cell.angle_beta   90.00
_cell.angle_gamma   90.00
#
_symmetry.space_group_name_H-M   'P 1'
#
loop_
_entity.id
_entity.type
_entity.pdbx_description
1 polymer ?
#
loop_
_entity_poly.entity_id
_entity_poly.type
_entity_poly.pdbx_seq_one_letter_code
_entity_poly.pdbx_strand_id
1 'polypeptide(L)'
;MAVVVNPGLDRSEPPSSVLLPDQLPPARSFTSRPHPYTGTLRSLITTTTTTTMAPPRRRDDDNFLPEALTPPPSLARTPPVIDYCSGRVAAELSWPQTHRGHVAKQPCPPGTIGVATYTCVMGYWDPKGPDMSNCTSPWTNHFTQRMRSGETAAIVARELAEQTKTAVLRPGDVPSTVRAMAQLVELLDVQLRNLTPGGKDTAARSLNKLQKRERSCRFFIQAMVETVNNLLCERAQPAWKALSVMDQLRCATMLLDTVETAAFMLADNLLKTDTIQESTDNIRMSISAPPTHTHTHTLPLWKNTGF
;
A
#
# COMPACT_ATOMS: atom_id res chain seq x y z
N MET A 1 -8.95 -27.32 1.70
CA MET A 1 -7.76 -26.47 1.91
C MET A 1 -8.01 -25.58 3.11
N ALA A 2 -6.99 -25.23 3.88
CA ALA A 2 -7.09 -24.26 4.97
C ALA A 2 -5.80 -23.43 5.03
N VAL A 3 -5.94 -22.11 5.02
CA VAL A 3 -4.85 -21.17 5.32
C VAL A 3 -5.22 -20.48 6.61
N VAL A 4 -4.40 -20.66 7.64
CA VAL A 4 -4.56 -20.05 8.96
C VAL A 4 -3.39 -19.12 9.18
N VAL A 5 -3.63 -17.82 9.15
CA VAL A 5 -2.69 -16.86 9.72
C VAL A 5 -2.79 -17.01 11.24
N ASN A 6 -1.66 -17.28 11.89
CA ASN A 6 -1.64 -17.36 13.35
C ASN A 6 -1.69 -15.91 13.89
N PRO A 7 -2.73 -15.51 14.63
CA PRO A 7 -2.62 -14.29 15.42
C PRO A 7 -1.51 -14.50 16.46
N GLY A 8 -0.62 -13.53 16.60
CA GLY A 8 0.38 -13.53 17.67
C GLY A 8 -0.30 -13.61 19.04
N LEU A 9 0.41 -14.19 20.02
CA LEU A 9 -0.08 -14.41 21.37
C LEU A 9 -0.28 -13.10 22.16
N ASP A 10 -1.36 -12.39 21.88
CA ASP A 10 -1.87 -11.30 22.72
C ASP A 10 -3.40 -11.39 22.86
N ARG A 11 -3.86 -11.73 24.06
CA ARG A 11 -5.30 -11.89 24.38
C ARG A 11 -5.88 -10.56 24.82
N SER A 12 -6.46 -9.82 23.88
CA SER A 12 -7.44 -8.78 24.19
C SER A 12 -8.68 -8.92 23.29
N GLU A 13 -9.87 -8.82 23.89
CA GLU A 13 -11.14 -8.94 23.17
C GLU A 13 -11.46 -7.65 22.41
N PRO A 14 -11.98 -7.72 21.16
CA PRO A 14 -12.43 -6.54 20.46
C PRO A 14 -13.80 -6.06 21.01
N PRO A 15 -13.94 -4.79 21.43
CA PRO A 15 -15.26 -4.24 21.77
C PRO A 15 -16.13 -4.19 20.52
N SER A 16 -17.31 -4.81 20.59
CA SER A 16 -18.24 -4.93 19.45
C SER A 16 -18.85 -3.58 19.08
N SER A 17 -18.62 -3.12 17.84
CA SER A 17 -19.35 -2.02 17.20
C SER A 17 -19.18 -2.06 15.68
N VAL A 18 -20.01 -2.86 15.00
CA VAL A 18 -20.10 -2.84 13.53
C VAL A 18 -21.15 -1.82 13.10
N LEU A 19 -20.73 -0.78 12.39
CA LEU A 19 -21.62 0.10 11.63
C LEU A 19 -21.33 -0.07 10.14
N LEU A 20 -22.38 -0.34 9.36
CA LEU A 20 -22.29 -0.45 7.90
C LEU A 20 -22.01 0.93 7.28
N PRO A 21 -21.14 1.02 6.26
CA PRO A 21 -21.10 2.18 5.38
C PRO A 21 -22.26 2.09 4.36
N ASP A 22 -23.01 3.19 4.24
CA ASP A 22 -24.11 3.34 3.30
C ASP A 22 -23.62 3.51 1.84
N GLN A 23 -24.45 3.20 0.84
CA GLN A 23 -24.06 3.29 -0.57
C GLN A 23 -24.32 4.68 -1.17
N LEU A 24 -23.34 5.22 -1.90
CA LEU A 24 -23.49 6.44 -2.71
C LEU A 24 -22.93 6.27 -4.14
N PRO A 25 -23.50 6.98 -5.14
CA PRO A 25 -23.40 6.62 -6.56
C PRO A 25 -22.11 7.11 -7.27
N PRO A 26 -21.79 6.58 -8.47
CA PRO A 26 -20.54 6.86 -9.17
C PRO A 26 -20.43 8.29 -9.70
N ALA A 27 -19.28 8.92 -9.46
CA ALA A 27 -18.93 10.24 -10.00
C ALA A 27 -18.55 10.18 -11.48
N ARG A 28 -18.94 11.21 -12.26
CA ARG A 28 -18.71 11.29 -13.71
C ARG A 28 -17.26 11.67 -14.04
N SER A 29 -16.72 11.06 -15.09
CA SER A 29 -15.42 11.40 -15.65
C SER A 29 -15.49 12.71 -16.46
N PHE A 30 -14.65 13.68 -16.09
CA PHE A 30 -14.40 14.89 -16.87
C PHE A 30 -12.96 14.88 -17.40
N THR A 31 -12.80 14.66 -18.70
CA THR A 31 -11.50 14.76 -19.39
C THR A 31 -11.25 16.19 -19.87
N SER A 32 -10.15 16.80 -19.43
CA SER A 32 -9.64 18.06 -19.98
C SER A 32 -8.20 17.89 -20.44
N ARG A 33 -7.85 18.50 -21.58
CA ARG A 33 -6.50 18.42 -22.18
C ARG A 33 -5.62 19.58 -21.69
N PRO A 34 -4.32 19.37 -21.44
CA PRO A 34 -3.40 20.47 -21.18
C PRO A 34 -3.19 21.31 -22.45
N HIS A 35 -3.21 22.63 -22.32
CA HIS A 35 -2.65 23.56 -23.30
C HIS A 35 -1.34 24.14 -22.75
N PRO A 36 -0.27 24.23 -23.55
CA PRO A 36 0.97 24.85 -23.13
C PRO A 36 0.87 26.38 -23.22
N TYR A 37 1.38 27.08 -22.21
CA TYR A 37 1.64 28.52 -22.28
C TYR A 37 3.10 28.82 -21.99
N THR A 38 3.81 29.31 -23.01
CA THR A 38 5.08 30.01 -22.87
C THR A 38 4.81 31.49 -22.56
N GLY A 39 5.57 32.08 -21.64
CA GLY A 39 5.44 33.50 -21.30
C GLY A 39 6.51 33.92 -20.30
N THR A 40 7.37 34.86 -20.69
CA THR A 40 8.60 35.20 -19.95
C THR A 40 8.49 36.55 -19.25
N LEU A 41 8.95 36.60 -17.99
CA LEU A 41 9.46 37.78 -17.25
C LEU A 41 8.83 39.17 -17.48
N ARG A 42 8.31 39.76 -16.40
CA ARG A 42 8.81 41.06 -15.87
C ARG A 42 8.31 41.36 -14.46
N SER A 43 9.19 41.93 -13.64
CA SER A 43 8.85 42.52 -12.35
C SER A 43 8.59 44.01 -12.50
N LEU A 44 7.67 44.57 -11.72
CA LEU A 44 7.64 45.99 -11.38
C LEU A 44 7.55 46.16 -9.87
N ILE A 45 8.55 46.83 -9.30
CA ILE A 45 8.53 47.34 -7.93
C ILE A 45 7.87 48.71 -8.00
N THR A 46 6.84 48.96 -7.18
CA THR A 46 6.21 50.28 -7.05
C THR A 46 6.46 50.82 -5.65
N THR A 47 7.29 51.87 -5.55
CA THR A 47 7.61 52.54 -4.29
C THR A 47 6.70 53.76 -4.12
N THR A 48 5.91 53.79 -3.05
CA THR A 48 5.09 54.96 -2.68
C THR A 48 5.68 55.68 -1.48
N THR A 49 6.12 56.91 -1.68
CA THR A 49 6.60 57.81 -0.62
C THR A 49 5.46 58.67 -0.06
N THR A 50 5.33 58.73 1.26
CA THR A 50 4.41 59.66 1.95
C THR A 50 5.15 60.37 3.08
N THR A 51 5.44 61.65 2.89
CA THR A 51 6.03 62.55 3.88
C THR A 51 4.94 63.36 4.60
N THR A 52 5.00 63.40 5.94
CA THR A 52 4.15 64.28 6.77
C THR A 52 4.97 64.77 7.97
N MET A 53 4.89 66.07 8.28
CA MET A 53 5.63 66.74 9.37
C MET A 53 4.67 67.33 10.43
N ALA A 54 5.15 67.61 11.65
CA ALA A 54 4.37 68.14 12.78
C ALA A 54 5.27 68.78 13.87
N PRO A 55 4.75 69.51 14.90
CA PRO A 55 3.43 70.12 15.09
C PRO A 55 3.50 71.68 15.00
N PRO A 56 3.56 72.59 16.03
CA PRO A 56 3.36 72.54 17.50
C PRO A 56 2.46 73.65 18.15
N ARG A 57 1.36 73.25 18.82
CA ARG A 57 0.74 73.83 20.06
C ARG A 57 0.40 75.34 20.21
N ARG A 58 -0.85 75.61 20.64
CA ARG A 58 -1.31 76.37 21.85
C ARG A 58 -2.83 76.09 22.06
N ARG A 59 -3.34 75.77 23.27
CA ARG A 59 -3.91 76.66 24.33
C ARG A 59 -5.13 77.49 23.87
N ASP A 60 -6.25 77.60 24.59
CA ASP A 60 -6.63 77.11 25.94
C ASP A 60 -8.18 76.90 26.06
N ASP A 61 -8.60 76.35 27.20
CA ASP A 61 -9.91 76.47 27.91
C ASP A 61 -11.19 75.63 27.59
N ASP A 62 -11.85 75.37 28.74
CA ASP A 62 -13.22 74.98 29.11
C ASP A 62 -13.87 73.59 28.85
N ASN A 63 -14.62 73.17 29.88
CA ASN A 63 -15.27 71.86 30.01
C ASN A 63 -16.64 71.80 29.33
N PHE A 64 -16.98 70.67 28.69
CA PHE A 64 -18.31 70.05 28.81
C PHE A 64 -18.22 68.52 28.60
N LEU A 65 -19.31 67.80 28.93
CA LEU A 65 -19.35 66.35 29.17
C LEU A 65 -19.18 65.50 27.88
N PRO A 66 -18.66 64.26 27.99
CA PRO A 66 -18.43 63.39 26.83
C PRO A 66 -19.71 62.73 26.31
N GLU A 67 -20.12 63.11 25.10
CA GLU A 67 -21.15 62.40 24.32
C GLU A 67 -20.72 60.95 24.07
N ALA A 68 -21.61 59.99 24.31
CA ALA A 68 -21.30 58.56 24.25
C ALA A 68 -21.24 58.03 22.80
N LEU A 69 -20.17 58.37 22.09
CA LEU A 69 -19.84 57.82 20.77
C LEU A 69 -19.69 56.30 20.84
N THR A 70 -20.76 55.60 20.47
CA THR A 70 -20.78 54.14 20.37
C THR A 70 -19.81 53.74 19.26
N PRO A 71 -18.78 52.91 19.52
CA PRO A 71 -17.91 52.45 18.45
C PRO A 71 -18.74 51.64 17.45
N PRO A 72 -18.51 51.78 16.13
CA PRO A 72 -19.20 50.96 15.15
C PRO A 72 -18.94 49.48 15.46
N PRO A 73 -19.93 48.59 15.29
CA PRO A 73 -19.77 47.18 15.62
C PRO A 73 -18.57 46.63 14.87
N SER A 74 -17.62 46.05 15.62
CA SER A 74 -16.39 45.53 15.05
C SER A 74 -16.72 44.53 13.95
N LEU A 75 -16.35 44.86 12.71
CA LEU A 75 -16.46 43.97 11.55
C LEU A 75 -16.00 42.59 11.96
N ALA A 76 -16.94 41.62 11.96
CA ALA A 76 -16.68 40.26 12.43
C ALA A 76 -15.52 39.70 11.59
N ARG A 77 -14.34 39.66 12.18
CA ARG A 77 -13.09 39.41 11.46
C ARG A 77 -13.04 37.94 11.07
N THR A 78 -13.64 37.64 9.92
CA THR A 78 -13.69 36.31 9.32
C THR A 78 -12.29 35.69 9.41
N PRO A 79 -12.14 34.49 10.02
CA PRO A 79 -10.82 33.91 10.23
C PRO A 79 -10.09 33.84 8.89
N PRO A 80 -8.80 34.23 8.84
CA PRO A 80 -8.08 34.34 7.58
C PRO A 80 -8.09 33.00 6.86
N VAL A 81 -8.66 32.96 5.66
CA VAL A 81 -8.77 31.73 4.87
C VAL A 81 -7.37 31.31 4.45
N ILE A 82 -6.90 30.19 5.00
CA ILE A 82 -5.58 29.65 4.68
C ILE A 82 -5.67 28.92 3.34
N ASP A 83 -5.39 29.63 2.26
CA ASP A 83 -5.42 29.08 0.90
C ASP A 83 -4.23 28.14 0.59
N TYR A 84 -3.21 28.10 1.44
CA TYR A 84 -1.98 27.31 1.25
C TYR A 84 -1.49 26.66 2.53
N CYS A 85 -1.07 25.40 2.43
CA CYS A 85 -0.18 24.80 3.41
C CYS A 85 1.22 25.39 3.25
N SER A 86 1.81 25.86 4.35
CA SER A 86 3.16 26.43 4.40
C SER A 86 4.23 25.38 4.08
N GLY A 87 5.34 25.78 3.46
CA GLY A 87 6.48 24.87 3.23
C GLY A 87 7.03 24.28 4.54
N ARG A 88 7.39 22.99 4.55
CA ARG A 88 7.86 22.29 5.75
C ARG A 88 8.78 21.12 5.41
N VAL A 89 9.61 20.69 6.36
CA VAL A 89 10.28 19.39 6.29
C VAL A 89 9.42 18.33 7.00
N ALA A 90 9.26 17.15 6.38
CA ALA A 90 8.62 15.97 6.98
C ALA A 90 9.06 14.69 6.24
N ALA A 91 9.29 13.60 6.98
CA ALA A 91 9.81 12.33 6.44
C ALA A 91 11.07 12.51 5.56
N GLU A 92 12.04 13.29 6.06
CA GLU A 92 13.31 13.66 5.38
C GLU A 92 13.15 14.49 4.08
N LEU A 93 11.92 14.82 3.67
CA LEU A 93 11.61 15.56 2.45
C LEU A 93 11.20 17.00 2.74
N SER A 94 11.59 17.91 1.85
CA SER A 94 11.18 19.32 1.87
C SER A 94 9.91 19.50 1.02
N TRP A 95 8.80 19.83 1.66
CA TRP A 95 7.50 19.98 1.02
C TRP A 95 7.24 21.44 0.65
N PRO A 96 6.93 21.76 -0.63
CA PRO A 96 6.73 23.13 -1.09
C PRO A 96 5.40 23.69 -0.59
N GLN A 97 5.28 25.02 -0.56
CA GLN A 97 3.99 25.68 -0.33
C GLN A 97 2.97 25.18 -1.35
N THR A 98 1.84 24.66 -0.86
CA THR A 98 0.87 23.91 -1.67
C THR A 98 -0.54 24.41 -1.41
N HIS A 99 -1.32 24.65 -2.46
CA HIS A 99 -2.71 25.11 -2.33
C HIS A 99 -3.59 24.11 -1.57
N ARG A 100 -4.58 24.60 -0.82
CA ARG A 100 -5.62 23.76 -0.21
C ARG A 100 -6.32 22.88 -1.26
N GLY A 101 -6.64 21.66 -0.88
CA GLY A 101 -7.20 20.62 -1.75
C GLY A 101 -6.20 19.96 -2.71
N HIS A 102 -4.94 20.40 -2.76
CA HIS A 102 -3.93 19.83 -3.65
C HIS A 102 -3.00 18.86 -2.92
N VAL A 103 -2.35 17.99 -3.71
CA VAL A 103 -1.37 17.00 -3.24
C VAL A 103 0.02 17.38 -3.75
N ALA A 104 0.93 17.67 -2.84
CA ALA A 104 2.34 17.85 -3.14
C ALA A 104 3.00 16.50 -3.47
N LYS A 105 4.05 16.54 -4.28
CA LYS A 105 4.84 15.35 -4.65
C LYS A 105 6.32 15.67 -4.52
N GLN A 106 7.10 14.71 -4.03
CA GLN A 106 8.56 14.76 -3.98
C GLN A 106 9.15 13.39 -4.38
N PRO A 107 10.36 13.32 -4.94
CA PRO A 107 11.05 12.05 -5.07
C PRO A 107 11.27 11.45 -3.67
N CYS A 108 11.26 10.12 -3.57
CA CYS A 108 11.46 9.47 -2.28
C CYS A 108 12.87 9.69 -1.70
N PRO A 109 13.08 9.54 -0.37
CA PRO A 109 14.35 9.82 0.29
C PRO A 109 15.54 8.98 -0.23
N PRO A 110 16.78 9.40 0.01
CA PRO A 110 17.98 8.64 -0.35
C PRO A 110 17.93 7.17 0.09
N GLY A 111 18.33 6.26 -0.80
CA GLY A 111 18.20 4.82 -0.58
C GLY A 111 16.80 4.24 -0.84
N THR A 112 15.90 5.02 -1.44
CA THR A 112 14.60 4.54 -1.98
C THR A 112 14.35 5.04 -3.40
N ILE A 113 13.36 4.45 -4.07
CA ILE A 113 12.95 4.75 -5.44
C ILE A 113 11.43 4.98 -5.43
N GLY A 114 10.98 6.00 -6.17
CA GLY A 114 9.56 6.33 -6.33
C GLY A 114 9.24 7.79 -6.06
N VAL A 115 7.97 8.06 -5.72
CA VAL A 115 7.45 9.42 -5.43
C VAL A 115 6.62 9.38 -4.15
N ALA A 116 7.03 10.15 -3.15
CA ALA A 116 6.25 10.42 -1.95
C ALA A 116 5.19 11.49 -2.23
N THR A 117 4.06 11.47 -1.53
CA THR A 117 3.00 12.48 -1.68
C THR A 117 2.52 13.05 -0.35
N TYR A 118 1.98 14.28 -0.34
CA TYR A 118 1.44 14.87 0.88
C TYR A 118 0.24 15.76 0.57
N THR A 119 -0.89 15.52 1.22
CA THR A 119 -2.15 16.22 0.98
C THR A 119 -2.26 17.50 1.81
N CYS A 120 -2.66 18.60 1.17
CA CYS A 120 -2.99 19.85 1.82
C CYS A 120 -4.51 19.98 2.04
N VAL A 121 -4.98 19.80 3.27
CA VAL A 121 -6.40 19.78 3.66
C VAL A 121 -6.77 21.10 4.35
N MET A 122 -7.66 21.89 3.73
CA MET A 122 -8.16 23.17 4.30
C MET A 122 -7.07 24.17 4.72
N GLY A 123 -5.89 24.14 4.08
CA GLY A 123 -4.75 25.01 4.41
C GLY A 123 -3.76 24.41 5.42
N TYR A 124 -4.05 23.22 5.95
CA TYR A 124 -3.16 22.46 6.84
C TYR A 124 -2.74 21.15 6.18
N TRP A 125 -1.50 20.73 6.39
CA TRP A 125 -1.06 19.41 5.93
C TRP A 125 -1.81 18.30 6.68
N ASP A 126 -2.09 17.17 6.02
CA ASP A 126 -2.76 16.02 6.67
C ASP A 126 -2.01 15.61 7.96
N PRO A 127 -2.67 15.58 9.14
CA PRO A 127 -2.02 15.23 10.40
C PRO A 127 -1.44 13.80 10.44
N LYS A 128 -1.83 12.92 9.50
CA LYS A 128 -1.23 11.59 9.33
C LYS A 128 0.20 11.62 8.79
N GLY A 129 0.65 12.74 8.22
CA GLY A 129 1.94 12.86 7.55
C GLY A 129 1.88 12.57 6.04
N PRO A 130 3.05 12.58 5.36
CA PRO A 130 3.14 12.24 3.94
C PRO A 130 2.95 10.74 3.70
N ASP A 131 2.33 10.41 2.57
CA ASP A 131 2.25 9.05 2.06
C ASP A 131 3.59 8.59 1.46
N MET A 132 4.12 7.52 2.03
CA MET A 132 5.37 6.86 1.63
C MET A 132 5.14 5.46 1.03
N SER A 133 3.88 5.07 0.76
CA SER A 133 3.52 3.76 0.19
C SER A 133 4.10 3.50 -1.21
N ASN A 134 4.48 4.57 -1.91
CA ASN A 134 5.10 4.53 -3.23
C ASN A 134 6.64 4.69 -3.17
N CYS A 135 7.25 4.59 -1.99
CA CYS A 135 8.69 4.62 -1.78
C CYS A 135 9.24 3.22 -1.47
N THR A 136 9.86 2.58 -2.45
CA THR A 136 10.42 1.22 -2.34
C THR A 136 11.94 1.21 -2.21
N SER A 137 12.48 0.18 -1.59
CA SER A 137 13.90 -0.14 -1.57
C SER A 137 14.35 -0.65 -2.96
N PRO A 138 15.58 -0.35 -3.41
CA PRO A 138 16.04 -0.69 -4.77
C PRO A 138 15.93 -2.17 -5.16
N TRP A 139 16.00 -3.09 -4.20
CA TRP A 139 15.88 -4.52 -4.44
C TRP A 139 14.54 -4.92 -5.07
N THR A 140 13.45 -4.20 -4.82
CA THR A 140 12.11 -4.51 -5.39
C THR A 140 12.10 -4.53 -6.92
N ASN A 141 12.89 -3.66 -7.56
CA ASN A 141 13.04 -3.63 -9.02
C ASN A 141 13.81 -4.83 -9.59
N HIS A 142 14.75 -5.40 -8.81
CA HIS A 142 15.55 -6.58 -9.22
C HIS A 142 14.67 -7.81 -9.46
N PHE A 143 13.72 -8.09 -8.56
CA PHE A 143 12.75 -9.18 -8.73
C PHE A 143 11.82 -8.95 -9.93
N THR A 144 11.37 -7.71 -10.13
CA THR A 144 10.57 -7.31 -11.29
C THR A 144 11.33 -7.53 -12.62
N GLN A 145 12.65 -7.39 -12.62
CA GLN A 145 13.51 -7.69 -13.77
C GLN A 145 13.72 -9.21 -13.95
N ARG A 146 14.01 -9.96 -12.87
CA ARG A 146 14.25 -11.42 -12.95
C ARG A 146 13.03 -12.22 -13.41
N MET A 147 11.82 -11.80 -13.03
CA MET A 147 10.57 -12.35 -13.59
C MET A 147 10.47 -12.15 -15.12
N ARG A 148 10.98 -11.02 -15.64
CA ARG A 148 10.94 -10.69 -17.07
C ARG A 148 12.05 -11.36 -17.89
N SER A 149 13.17 -11.75 -17.28
CA SER A 149 14.24 -12.50 -17.94
C SER A 149 13.94 -14.01 -18.12
N GLY A 150 12.74 -14.47 -17.77
CA GLY A 150 12.31 -15.86 -17.99
C GLY A 150 12.85 -16.87 -16.97
N GLU A 151 13.27 -16.41 -15.78
CA GLU A 151 13.70 -17.28 -14.70
C GLU A 151 12.51 -18.07 -14.10
N THR A 152 12.78 -19.22 -13.48
CA THR A 152 11.71 -20.04 -12.92
C THR A 152 11.10 -19.39 -11.67
N ALA A 153 9.76 -19.36 -11.61
CA ALA A 153 9.03 -18.64 -10.56
C ALA A 153 9.42 -19.12 -9.15
N ALA A 154 9.67 -20.42 -8.98
CA ALA A 154 10.12 -21.01 -7.71
C ALA A 154 11.51 -20.54 -7.25
N ILE A 155 12.44 -20.23 -8.17
CA ILE A 155 13.76 -19.69 -7.79
C ILE A 155 13.62 -18.22 -7.38
N VAL A 156 12.89 -17.42 -8.16
CA VAL A 156 12.68 -16.00 -7.87
C VAL A 156 11.86 -15.80 -6.58
N ALA A 157 10.88 -16.67 -6.31
CA ALA A 157 10.12 -16.68 -5.05
C ALA A 157 11.02 -16.99 -3.84
N ARG A 158 11.90 -18.01 -3.93
CA ARG A 158 12.83 -18.34 -2.84
C ARG A 158 13.82 -17.20 -2.56
N GLU A 159 14.30 -16.54 -3.61
CA GLU A 159 15.16 -15.38 -3.47
C GLU A 159 14.42 -14.19 -2.82
N LEU A 160 13.12 -14.03 -3.10
CA LEU A 160 12.26 -13.01 -2.48
C LEU A 160 12.02 -13.31 -0.98
N ALA A 161 11.91 -14.59 -0.61
CA ALA A 161 11.84 -15.02 0.78
C ALA A 161 13.12 -14.62 1.53
N GLU A 162 14.31 -15.00 1.04
CA GLU A 162 15.59 -14.64 1.68
C GLU A 162 15.85 -13.12 1.69
N GLN A 163 15.40 -12.38 0.67
CA GLN A 163 15.48 -10.91 0.67
C GLN A 163 14.58 -10.28 1.75
N THR A 164 13.34 -10.74 1.91
CA THR A 164 12.42 -10.24 2.96
C THR A 164 12.82 -10.69 4.37
N LYS A 165 13.55 -11.80 4.48
CA LYS A 165 14.16 -12.31 5.71
C LYS A 165 15.30 -11.44 6.22
N THR A 166 16.02 -10.76 5.32
CA THR A 166 17.23 -9.96 5.64
C THR A 166 17.04 -8.45 5.53
N ALA A 167 16.14 -7.97 4.67
CA ALA A 167 15.90 -6.54 4.48
C ALA A 167 15.20 -5.86 5.67
N VAL A 168 15.57 -4.60 5.91
CA VAL A 168 14.74 -3.65 6.65
C VAL A 168 13.65 -3.16 5.70
N LEU A 169 12.41 -3.64 5.90
CA LEU A 169 11.28 -3.29 5.05
C LEU A 169 10.87 -1.82 5.25
N ARG A 170 10.67 -1.11 4.15
CA ARG A 170 10.10 0.25 4.11
C ARG A 170 8.60 0.21 3.78
N PRO A 171 7.84 1.30 3.97
CA PRO A 171 6.39 1.27 3.80
C PRO A 171 5.95 0.79 2.41
N GLY A 172 6.65 1.20 1.35
CA GLY A 172 6.37 0.72 -0.01
C GLY A 172 6.90 -0.69 -0.34
N ASP A 173 7.80 -1.25 0.46
CA ASP A 173 8.31 -2.62 0.23
C ASP A 173 7.22 -3.66 0.46
N VAL A 174 6.30 -3.43 1.41
CA VAL A 174 5.15 -4.29 1.67
C VAL A 174 4.24 -4.42 0.42
N PRO A 175 3.59 -3.36 -0.10
CA PRO A 175 2.77 -3.44 -1.31
C PRO A 175 3.56 -3.91 -2.54
N SER A 176 4.86 -3.60 -2.62
CA SER A 176 5.70 -4.09 -3.72
C SER A 176 5.97 -5.60 -3.63
N THR A 177 6.16 -6.15 -2.42
CA THR A 177 6.39 -7.58 -2.21
C THR A 177 5.12 -8.37 -2.51
N VAL A 178 3.97 -7.96 -1.98
CA VAL A 178 2.69 -8.65 -2.24
C VAL A 178 2.36 -8.64 -3.73
N ARG A 179 2.64 -7.54 -4.44
CA ARG A 179 2.46 -7.46 -5.91
C ARG A 179 3.44 -8.36 -6.66
N ALA A 180 4.69 -8.46 -6.22
CA ALA A 180 5.66 -9.38 -6.81
C ALA A 180 5.25 -10.85 -6.59
N MET A 181 4.71 -11.19 -5.42
CA MET A 181 4.14 -12.51 -5.14
C MET A 181 2.98 -12.85 -6.09
N ALA A 182 2.07 -11.92 -6.37
CA ALA A 182 1.01 -12.12 -7.35
C ALA A 182 1.55 -12.37 -8.77
N GLN A 183 2.51 -11.57 -9.22
CA GLN A 183 3.18 -11.76 -10.53
C GLN A 183 3.96 -13.07 -10.61
N LEU A 184 4.50 -13.55 -9.48
CA LEU A 184 5.15 -14.86 -9.38
C LEU A 184 4.16 -16.03 -9.54
N VAL A 185 2.90 -15.87 -9.09
CA VAL A 185 1.83 -16.85 -9.33
C VAL A 185 1.44 -16.89 -10.81
N GLU A 186 1.25 -15.73 -11.46
CA GLU A 186 1.00 -15.64 -12.91
C GLU A 186 2.13 -16.30 -13.72
N LEU A 187 3.39 -16.04 -13.34
CA LEU A 187 4.56 -16.62 -13.98
C LEU A 187 4.65 -18.14 -13.78
N LEU A 188 4.28 -18.64 -12.59
CA LEU A 188 4.25 -20.08 -12.33
C LEU A 188 3.18 -20.78 -13.19
N ASP A 189 1.97 -20.24 -13.31
CA ASP A 189 0.91 -20.80 -14.16
C ASP A 189 1.40 -20.97 -15.62
N VAL A 190 1.99 -19.92 -16.21
CA VAL A 190 2.59 -19.99 -17.56
C VAL A 190 3.67 -21.09 -17.65
N GLN A 191 4.49 -21.26 -16.61
CA GLN A 191 5.50 -22.32 -16.57
C GLN A 191 4.89 -23.73 -16.42
N LEU A 192 3.81 -23.90 -15.66
CA LEU A 192 3.07 -25.16 -15.52
C LEU A 192 2.30 -25.54 -16.80
N ARG A 193 1.72 -24.56 -17.49
CA ARG A 193 1.08 -24.73 -18.81
C ARG A 193 2.07 -25.28 -19.82
N ASN A 194 3.29 -24.73 -19.89
CA ASN A 194 4.38 -25.24 -20.73
C ASN A 194 4.84 -26.66 -20.37
N LEU A 195 4.62 -27.09 -19.12
CA LEU A 195 4.88 -28.46 -18.66
C LEU A 195 3.67 -29.41 -18.81
N THR A 196 2.58 -29.00 -19.44
CA THR A 196 1.40 -29.88 -19.64
C THR A 196 1.76 -31.08 -20.55
N PRO A 197 1.43 -32.33 -20.17
CA PRO A 197 1.56 -33.49 -21.06
C PRO A 197 0.71 -33.32 -22.33
N GLY A 198 1.32 -33.51 -23.51
CA GLY A 198 0.61 -33.49 -24.79
C GLY A 198 0.31 -34.90 -25.27
N GLY A 199 -0.70 -35.08 -26.14
CA GLY A 199 -1.07 -36.38 -26.72
C GLY A 199 -0.01 -37.06 -27.62
N LYS A 200 1.18 -36.45 -27.77
CA LYS A 200 2.37 -37.03 -28.44
C LYS A 200 3.50 -37.37 -27.45
N ASP A 201 3.33 -37.12 -26.16
CA ASP A 201 4.31 -37.49 -25.12
C ASP A 201 4.13 -38.96 -24.72
N THR A 202 5.24 -39.69 -24.58
CA THR A 202 5.22 -41.05 -24.02
C THR A 202 4.81 -41.01 -22.54
N ALA A 203 4.23 -42.10 -22.02
CA ALA A 203 3.79 -42.17 -20.62
C ALA A 203 4.88 -41.76 -19.62
N ALA A 204 6.14 -42.17 -19.86
CA ALA A 204 7.29 -41.75 -19.07
C ALA A 204 7.60 -40.24 -19.17
N ARG A 205 7.45 -39.63 -20.35
CA ARG A 205 7.65 -38.18 -20.54
C ARG A 205 6.52 -37.37 -19.90
N SER A 206 5.28 -37.87 -19.96
CA SER A 206 4.11 -37.31 -19.27
C SER A 206 4.27 -37.35 -17.75
N LEU A 207 4.72 -38.49 -17.19
CA LEU A 207 5.01 -38.61 -15.75
C LEU A 207 6.15 -37.67 -15.32
N ASN A 208 7.24 -37.60 -16.09
CA ASN A 208 8.36 -36.68 -15.82
C ASN A 208 7.93 -35.19 -15.87
N LYS A 209 7.00 -34.84 -16.76
CA LYS A 209 6.38 -33.50 -16.82
C LYS A 209 5.56 -33.21 -15.57
N LEU A 210 4.68 -34.14 -15.18
CA LEU A 210 3.84 -34.05 -14.00
C LEU A 210 4.65 -33.93 -12.70
N GLN A 211 5.70 -34.75 -12.53
CA GLN A 211 6.59 -34.69 -11.36
C GLN A 211 7.37 -33.36 -11.28
N LYS A 212 7.72 -32.76 -12.44
CA LYS A 212 8.32 -31.41 -12.48
C LYS A 212 7.32 -30.33 -12.06
N ARG A 213 6.06 -30.43 -12.50
CA ARG A 213 4.98 -29.52 -12.08
C ARG A 213 4.77 -29.57 -10.57
N GLU A 214 4.57 -30.76 -10.01
CA GLU A 214 4.41 -30.98 -8.56
C GLU A 214 5.59 -30.39 -7.76
N ARG A 215 6.83 -30.74 -8.13
CA ARG A 215 8.05 -30.26 -7.46
C ARG A 215 8.18 -28.73 -7.52
N SER A 216 7.83 -28.12 -8.66
CA SER A 216 7.87 -26.67 -8.83
C SER A 216 6.87 -25.98 -7.92
N CYS A 217 5.64 -26.50 -7.81
CA CYS A 217 4.61 -25.95 -6.94
C CYS A 217 4.98 -26.08 -5.45
N ARG A 218 5.56 -27.21 -5.02
CA ARG A 218 6.02 -27.39 -3.62
C ARG A 218 7.05 -26.34 -3.21
N PHE A 219 8.15 -26.22 -3.97
CA PHE A 219 9.19 -25.23 -3.66
C PHE A 219 8.69 -23.78 -3.74
N PHE A 220 7.77 -23.50 -4.67
CA PHE A 220 7.13 -22.20 -4.77
C PHE A 220 6.31 -21.86 -3.52
N ILE A 221 5.43 -22.78 -3.07
CA ILE A 221 4.60 -22.55 -1.89
C ILE A 221 5.43 -22.40 -0.62
N GLN A 222 6.50 -23.17 -0.45
CA GLN A 222 7.43 -23.03 0.67
C GLN A 222 8.01 -21.60 0.73
N ALA A 223 8.51 -21.09 -0.39
CA ALA A 223 9.03 -19.72 -0.49
C ALA A 223 7.94 -18.65 -0.29
N MET A 224 6.72 -18.87 -0.78
CA MET A 224 5.61 -17.95 -0.57
C MET A 224 5.19 -17.88 0.90
N VAL A 225 5.09 -19.02 1.58
CA VAL A 225 4.77 -19.11 3.02
C VAL A 225 5.88 -18.47 3.87
N GLU A 226 7.15 -18.66 3.54
CA GLU A 226 8.26 -17.96 4.21
C GLU A 226 8.20 -16.44 3.95
N THR A 227 7.88 -16.01 2.72
CA THR A 227 7.70 -14.58 2.41
C THR A 227 6.53 -13.96 3.21
N VAL A 228 5.41 -14.68 3.37
CA VAL A 228 4.31 -14.26 4.26
C VAL A 228 4.79 -14.14 5.70
N ASN A 229 5.52 -15.15 6.22
CA ASN A 229 6.05 -15.11 7.59
C ASN A 229 6.96 -13.88 7.81
N ASN A 230 7.82 -13.57 6.85
CA ASN A 230 8.71 -12.41 6.89
C ASN A 230 7.97 -11.07 6.77
N LEU A 231 6.82 -11.03 6.08
CA LEU A 231 5.95 -9.86 6.01
C LEU A 231 5.09 -9.67 7.26
N LEU A 232 4.74 -10.72 8.00
CA LEU A 232 3.87 -10.63 9.17
C LEU A 232 4.61 -10.47 10.51
N CYS A 233 5.89 -10.86 10.58
CA CYS A 233 6.67 -10.82 11.82
C CYS A 233 6.83 -9.41 12.42
N GLU A 234 7.15 -9.32 13.71
CA GLU A 234 7.22 -8.05 14.46
C GLU A 234 8.12 -7.01 13.80
N ARG A 235 9.24 -7.42 13.19
CA ARG A 235 10.18 -6.55 12.47
C ARG A 235 9.55 -5.84 11.26
N ALA A 236 8.51 -6.41 10.65
CA ALA A 236 7.78 -5.81 9.54
C ALA A 236 6.70 -4.81 10.00
N GLN A 237 6.26 -4.87 11.26
CA GLN A 237 5.19 -4.04 11.79
C GLN A 237 5.38 -2.52 11.61
N PRO A 238 6.60 -1.93 11.71
CA PRO A 238 6.80 -0.51 11.42
C PRO A 238 6.50 -0.14 9.96
N ALA A 239 6.77 -1.02 9.01
CA ALA A 239 6.46 -0.80 7.59
C ALA A 239 4.95 -0.81 7.33
N TRP A 240 4.24 -1.78 7.91
CA TRP A 240 2.77 -1.84 7.85
C TRP A 240 2.11 -0.64 8.51
N LYS A 241 2.52 -0.27 9.73
CA LYS A 241 1.92 0.83 10.50
C LYS A 241 2.14 2.21 9.87
N ALA A 242 3.11 2.34 8.96
CA ALA A 242 3.37 3.54 8.16
C ALA A 242 2.57 3.60 6.84
N LEU A 243 1.84 2.54 6.47
CA LEU A 243 0.85 2.58 5.39
C LEU A 243 -0.49 3.15 5.88
N SER A 244 -1.28 3.74 4.97
CA SER A 244 -2.67 4.10 5.28
C SER A 244 -3.50 2.86 5.62
N VAL A 245 -4.54 2.98 6.46
CA VAL A 245 -5.43 1.85 6.80
C VAL A 245 -6.05 1.20 5.55
N MET A 246 -6.33 1.98 4.51
CA MET A 246 -6.84 1.47 3.23
C MET A 246 -5.79 0.67 2.46
N ASP A 247 -4.52 1.04 2.55
CA ASP A 247 -3.42 0.33 1.89
C ASP A 247 -2.97 -0.89 2.70
N GLN A 248 -3.02 -0.84 4.03
CA GLN A 248 -2.88 -2.01 4.90
C GLN A 248 -3.93 -3.06 4.55
N LEU A 249 -5.22 -2.66 4.51
CA LEU A 249 -6.31 -3.55 4.12
C LEU A 249 -6.12 -4.12 2.70
N ARG A 250 -5.84 -3.26 1.71
CA ARG A 250 -5.59 -3.69 0.32
C ARG A 250 -4.43 -4.68 0.22
N CYS A 251 -3.33 -4.46 0.94
CA CYS A 251 -2.18 -5.36 0.94
C CYS A 251 -2.49 -6.68 1.63
N ALA A 252 -3.21 -6.66 2.76
CA ALA A 252 -3.61 -7.87 3.48
C ALA A 252 -4.57 -8.73 2.64
N THR A 253 -5.61 -8.13 2.02
CA THR A 253 -6.53 -8.84 1.12
C THR A 253 -5.79 -9.43 -0.09
N MET A 254 -4.94 -8.64 -0.76
CA MET A 254 -4.17 -9.11 -1.91
C MET A 254 -3.17 -10.21 -1.54
N LEU A 255 -2.61 -10.18 -0.33
CA LEU A 255 -1.70 -11.22 0.17
C LEU A 255 -2.44 -12.54 0.43
N LEU A 256 -3.62 -12.50 1.06
CA LEU A 256 -4.46 -13.68 1.28
C LEU A 256 -4.91 -14.30 -0.04
N ASP A 257 -5.45 -13.50 -0.96
CA ASP A 257 -5.89 -13.90 -2.30
C ASP A 257 -4.75 -14.53 -3.14
N THR A 258 -3.57 -13.93 -3.10
CA THR A 258 -2.35 -14.47 -3.77
C THR A 258 -1.94 -15.82 -3.20
N VAL A 259 -1.96 -15.96 -1.87
CA VAL A 259 -1.54 -17.17 -1.15
C VAL A 259 -2.56 -18.30 -1.30
N GLU A 260 -3.86 -17.98 -1.33
CA GLU A 260 -4.95 -18.90 -1.64
C GLU A 260 -4.85 -19.39 -3.10
N THR A 261 -4.69 -18.48 -4.07
CA THR A 261 -4.53 -18.83 -5.50
C THR A 261 -3.32 -19.73 -5.73
N ALA A 262 -2.18 -19.43 -5.10
CA ALA A 262 -0.99 -20.28 -5.15
C ALA A 262 -1.24 -21.68 -4.56
N ALA A 263 -2.01 -21.77 -3.48
CA ALA A 263 -2.30 -23.01 -2.77
C ALA A 263 -3.28 -23.91 -3.55
N PHE A 264 -4.28 -23.34 -4.23
CA PHE A 264 -5.09 -24.05 -5.22
C PHE A 264 -4.25 -24.55 -6.38
N MET A 265 -3.33 -23.73 -6.90
CA MET A 265 -2.40 -24.14 -7.96
C MET A 265 -1.53 -25.33 -7.53
N LEU A 266 -1.08 -25.42 -6.28
CA LEU A 266 -0.40 -26.61 -5.78
C LEU A 266 -1.34 -27.82 -5.69
N ALA A 267 -2.59 -27.65 -5.22
CA ALA A 267 -3.58 -28.74 -5.15
C ALA A 267 -3.83 -29.41 -6.53
N ASP A 268 -4.02 -28.61 -7.59
CA ASP A 268 -4.20 -29.07 -8.98
C ASP A 268 -2.98 -29.78 -9.59
N ASN A 269 -1.84 -29.77 -8.88
CA ASN A 269 -0.56 -30.31 -9.33
C ASN A 269 -0.06 -31.48 -8.47
N LEU A 270 -0.84 -31.95 -7.50
CA LEU A 270 -0.52 -33.14 -6.70
C LEU A 270 -0.85 -34.44 -7.44
N LEU A 271 0.09 -35.38 -7.46
CA LEU A 271 -0.03 -36.64 -8.20
C LEU A 271 -0.62 -37.80 -7.39
N LYS A 272 -1.03 -37.54 -6.14
CA LYS A 272 -1.64 -38.47 -5.18
C LYS A 272 -2.56 -37.72 -4.22
N THR A 273 -3.29 -38.46 -3.41
CA THR A 273 -3.95 -38.00 -2.18
C THR A 273 -2.92 -37.62 -1.11
N ASP A 274 -2.14 -36.58 -1.37
CA ASP A 274 -1.16 -36.05 -0.43
C ASP A 274 -1.78 -34.92 0.40
N THR A 275 -1.21 -34.69 1.59
CA THR A 275 -1.51 -33.54 2.44
C THR A 275 -0.22 -32.79 2.72
N ILE A 276 -0.07 -31.65 2.05
CA ILE A 276 1.03 -30.71 2.31
C ILE A 276 0.61 -29.82 3.47
N GLN A 277 1.48 -29.74 4.47
CA GLN A 277 1.37 -28.75 5.53
C GLN A 277 2.68 -27.98 5.62
N GLU A 278 2.61 -26.69 5.37
CA GLU A 278 3.73 -25.75 5.58
C GLU A 278 3.35 -24.86 6.77
N SER A 279 4.21 -24.76 7.78
CA SER A 279 3.94 -23.98 8.99
C SER A 279 5.17 -23.23 9.44
N THR A 280 4.97 -21.96 9.73
CA THR A 280 5.91 -21.04 10.36
C THR A 280 5.28 -20.49 11.64
N ASP A 281 5.92 -19.50 12.27
CA ASP A 281 5.40 -18.85 13.47
C ASP A 281 4.10 -18.08 13.19
N ASN A 282 4.06 -17.33 12.08
CA ASN A 282 2.96 -16.39 11.77
C ASN A 282 1.90 -16.96 10.81
N ILE A 283 2.18 -18.08 10.11
CA ILE A 283 1.23 -18.69 9.16
C ILE A 283 1.37 -20.21 9.12
N ARG A 284 0.22 -20.90 9.02
CA ARG A 284 0.07 -22.31 8.69
C ARG A 284 -0.82 -22.49 7.46
N MET A 285 -0.31 -23.20 6.47
CA MET A 285 -1.03 -23.63 5.27
C MET A 285 -1.21 -25.14 5.29
N SER A 286 -2.42 -25.63 4.97
CA SER A 286 -2.71 -27.04 4.78
C SER A 286 -3.51 -27.28 3.50
N ILE A 287 -2.92 -28.08 2.60
CA ILE A 287 -3.46 -28.44 1.29
C ILE A 287 -3.57 -29.96 1.23
N SER A 288 -4.79 -30.48 1.26
CA SER A 288 -5.09 -31.88 1.00
C SER A 288 -5.80 -32.03 -0.34
N ALA A 289 -5.29 -32.90 -1.21
CA ALA A 289 -6.01 -33.34 -2.39
C ALA A 289 -6.88 -34.56 -2.03
N PRO A 290 -8.23 -34.44 -1.94
CA PRO A 290 -9.08 -35.59 -1.63
C PRO A 290 -9.13 -36.56 -2.82
N PRO A 291 -9.28 -37.88 -2.59
CA PRO A 291 -9.45 -38.83 -3.68
C PRO A 291 -10.76 -38.57 -4.44
N THR A 292 -10.67 -38.53 -5.77
CA THR A 292 -11.82 -38.36 -6.68
C THR A 292 -12.63 -39.64 -6.83
N HIS A 293 -13.16 -40.17 -5.72
CA HIS A 293 -14.11 -41.28 -5.74
C HIS A 293 -15.52 -40.80 -6.10
N THR A 294 -15.88 -41.00 -7.37
CA THR A 294 -17.24 -41.34 -7.85
C THR A 294 -18.43 -40.63 -7.20
N HIS A 295 -18.77 -39.46 -7.75
CA HIS A 295 -20.15 -39.03 -8.06
C HIS A 295 -21.26 -39.28 -7.00
N THR A 296 -21.01 -38.94 -5.73
CA THR A 296 -22.05 -38.88 -4.69
C THR A 296 -22.06 -37.50 -4.02
N HIS A 297 -23.25 -36.99 -3.72
CA HIS A 297 -23.45 -35.67 -3.10
C HIS A 297 -23.01 -35.69 -1.63
N THR A 298 -21.77 -35.28 -1.37
CA THR A 298 -21.31 -34.95 -0.02
C THR A 298 -20.46 -33.70 -0.05
N LEU A 299 -21.00 -32.57 0.45
CA LEU A 299 -20.22 -31.36 0.68
C LEU A 299 -19.12 -31.66 1.71
N PRO A 300 -17.90 -31.09 1.58
CA PRO A 300 -16.84 -31.30 2.56
C PRO A 300 -17.26 -30.70 3.91
N LEU A 301 -17.58 -31.57 4.87
CA LEU A 301 -17.97 -31.17 6.22
C LEU A 301 -16.82 -30.46 6.91
N TRP A 302 -17.06 -29.20 7.27
CA TRP A 302 -16.26 -28.45 8.22
C TRP A 302 -16.22 -29.23 9.54
N LYS A 303 -15.04 -29.72 9.93
CA LYS A 303 -14.79 -30.14 11.31
C LYS A 303 -14.03 -29.02 12.00
N ASN A 304 -14.72 -28.31 12.91
CA ASN A 304 -14.08 -27.37 13.81
C ASN A 304 -13.13 -28.14 14.75
N THR A 305 -11.85 -28.21 14.40
CA THR A 305 -10.78 -28.53 15.35
C THR A 305 -10.44 -27.27 16.11
N GLY A 306 -11.24 -26.94 17.13
CA GLY A 306 -10.94 -25.83 18.02
C GLY A 306 -9.85 -26.22 19.02
N PHE A 307 -8.75 -25.45 19.01
CA PHE A 307 -7.80 -25.23 20.11
C PHE A 307 -7.15 -23.87 19.90
#